data_AF-A0A3B0R9N0-F1
#
_entry.id   AF-A0A3B0R9N0-F1
#
_cell.length_a   1.000
_cell.length_b   1.000
_cell.length_c   1.000
_cell.angle_alpha   90.00
_cell.angle_beta   90.00
_cell.angle_gamma   90.00
#
_symmetry.space_group_name_H-M   'P 1'
#
loop_
_entity.id
_entity.type
_entity.pdbx_description
1 polymer ?
#
loop_
_entity_poly.entity_id
_entity_poly.type
_entity_poly.pdbx_seq_one_letter_code
_entity_poly.pdbx_strand_id
1 'polypeptide(L)' 'KDMLESIHQGNLPGVGMTVIDGVVRSHRSRNTPPAETLPEVV' A
#
# COMPACT_ATOMS: atom_id res chain seq x y z
N LYS A 1 13.70 -4.81 6.40
CA LYS A 1 13.65 -5.43 5.06
C LYS A 1 13.03 -4.42 4.13
N ASP A 2 13.63 -4.19 2.97
CA ASP A 2 13.17 -3.17 2.03
C ASP A 2 11.94 -3.68 1.24
N MET A 3 11.12 -2.76 0.72
CA MET A 3 9.96 -3.08 -0.12
C MET A 3 10.39 -3.92 -1.34
N LEU A 4 11.50 -3.53 -1.98
CA LEU A 4 12.01 -4.21 -3.16
C LEU A 4 12.45 -5.64 -2.86
N GLU A 5 13.13 -5.88 -1.73
CA GLU A 5 13.53 -7.22 -1.30
C GLU A 5 12.32 -8.15 -1.13
N SER A 6 11.23 -7.63 -0.55
CA SER A 6 9.98 -8.38 -0.36
C SER A 6 9.34 -8.78 -1.69
N ILE A 7 9.35 -7.87 -2.67
CA ILE A 7 8.82 -8.13 -4.02
C ILE A 7 9.64 -9.20 -4.73
N HIS A 8 10.98 -9.16 -4.64
CA HIS A 8 11.84 -10.19 -5.24
C HIS A 8 11.59 -11.59 -4.67
N GLN A 9 11.10 -11.69 -3.42
CA GLN A 9 10.72 -12.94 -2.76
C GLN A 9 9.28 -13.38 -3.08
N GLY A 10 8.53 -12.60 -3.87
CA GLY A 10 7.14 -12.87 -4.22
C GLY A 10 6.12 -12.40 -3.18
N ASN A 11 6.55 -11.62 -2.17
CA ASN A 11 5.63 -11.07 -1.17
C ASN A 11 4.97 -9.80 -1.71
N LEU A 12 3.64 -9.75 -1.61
CA LEU A 12 2.86 -8.56 -1.96
C LEU A 12 2.93 -7.55 -0.82
N PRO A 13 3.42 -6.31 -1.03
CA PRO A 13 3.36 -5.27 -0.01
C PRO A 13 1.92 -4.82 0.25
N GLY A 14 1.67 -4.32 1.45
CA GLY A 14 0.38 -3.74 1.80
C GLY A 14 0.16 -2.40 1.09
N VAL A 15 -1.02 -2.25 0.47
CA VAL A 15 -1.42 -1.00 -0.18
C VAL A 15 -2.19 -0.14 0.81
N GLY A 16 -1.57 0.99 1.18
CA GLY A 16 -2.13 1.95 2.14
C GLY A 16 -3.04 3.00 1.52
N MET A 17 -2.97 3.30 0.23
CA MET A 17 -3.89 4.25 -0.41
C MET A 17 -3.92 4.05 -1.92
N THR A 18 -5.07 4.30 -2.54
CA THR A 18 -5.17 4.41 -4.00
C THR A 18 -5.64 5.80 -4.38
N VAL A 19 -4.88 6.47 -5.24
CA VAL A 19 -5.20 7.78 -5.81
C VAL A 19 -5.47 7.60 -7.30
N ILE A 20 -6.62 8.08 -7.77
CA ILE A 20 -7.02 8.02 -9.18
C ILE A 20 -7.47 9.42 -9.58
N ASP A 21 -6.84 9.98 -10.61
CA ASP A 21 -7.06 11.35 -11.09
C ASP A 21 -6.91 12.41 -9.99
N GLY A 22 -5.91 12.23 -9.10
CA GLY A 22 -5.66 13.12 -7.96
C GLY A 22 -6.64 12.96 -6.79
N VAL A 23 -7.64 12.09 -6.90
CA VAL A 23 -8.64 11.87 -5.85
C VAL A 23 -8.31 10.59 -5.07
N VAL A 24 -8.33 10.68 -3.75
CA VAL A 24 -8.21 9.52 -2.85
C VAL A 24 -9.46 8.64 -3.00
N ARG A 25 -9.28 7.39 -3.45
CA ARG A 25 -10.37 6.42 -3.66
C ARG A 25 -10.46 5.38 -2.56
N SER A 26 -9.37 5.09 -1.87
CA SER A 26 -9.33 4.14 -0.76
C SER A 26 -8.16 4.47 0.17
N HIS A 27 -8.39 4.42 1.48
CA HIS A 27 -7.39 4.67 2.55
C HIS A 27 -6.70 3.39 3.05
N ARG A 28 -7.13 2.22 2.59
CA ARG A 28 -6.47 0.93 2.85
C ARG A 28 -7.06 -0.11 1.92
N SER A 29 -6.22 -0.91 1.28
CA SER A 29 -6.68 -2.05 0.50
C SER A 29 -7.20 -3.16 1.41
N ARG A 30 -8.32 -3.77 1.00
CA ARG A 30 -8.87 -4.98 1.65
C ARG A 30 -8.26 -6.27 1.13
N ASN A 31 -7.53 -6.21 0.00
CA ASN A 31 -7.06 -7.38 -0.73
C ASN A 31 -5.55 -7.61 -0.60
N THR A 32 -4.79 -6.62 -0.13
CA THR A 32 -3.35 -6.76 0.12
C THR A 32 -3.09 -7.01 1.60
N PRO A 33 -1.91 -7.55 1.97
CA PRO A 33 -1.51 -7.63 3.37
C PRO A 33 -1.62 -6.27 4.10
N PRO A 34 -1.72 -6.28 5.45
CA PRO A 34 -1.74 -5.04 6.23
C PRO A 34 -0.45 -4.24 6.01
N ALA A 35 -0.59 -2.95 5.72
CA ALA A 35 0.55 -2.04 5.75
C ALA A 35 0.84 -1.63 7.21
N GLU A 36 2.11 -1.65 7.61
CA GLU A 36 2.56 -1.21 8.94
C GLU A 36 2.42 0.30 9.11
N THR A 37 2.57 1.05 8.02
CA THR A 37 2.41 2.50 7.98
C THR A 37 1.37 2.86 6.93
N LEU A 38 0.36 3.64 7.33
CA LEU A 38 -0.67 4.12 6.44
C LEU A 38 -0.43 5.60 6.12
N PRO A 39 -0.61 6.02 4.86
CA PRO A 39 -0.54 7.42 4.48
C PRO A 39 -1.76 8.19 5.00
N GLU A 40 -1.52 9.43 5.44
CA GLU A 40 -2.54 10.36 5.92
C GLU A 40 -2.83 11.43 4.86
N VAL A 41 -4.08 11.90 4.80
CA VAL A 41 -4.48 13.04 3.96
C VAL A 41 -4.35 14.29 4.80
N VAL A 42 -3.48 15.22 4.38
CA VAL A 42 -3.17 16.50 5.05
C VAL A 42 -3.82 17.66 4.31
#